data_AF-A0A3S0EMU0-F1
#
_entry.id   AF-A0A3S0EMU0-F1
#
_cell.length_a   1.000
_cell.length_b   1.000
_cell.length_c   1.000
_cell.angle_alpha   90.00
_cell.angle_beta   90.00
_cell.angle_gamma   90.00
#
_symmetry.space_group_name_H-M   'P 1'
#
loop_
_entity.id
_entity.type
_entity.pdbx_description
1 polymer ?
#
loop_
_entity_poly.entity_id
_entity_poly.type
_entity_poly.pdbx_seq_one_letter_code
_entity_poly.pdbx_strand_id
1 'polypeptide(L)'
;MNVEPPADLQRRPSWLAVLPDLLFRPERPVRYIAVAWALSFAGSMLLSFLVHAVSPDLAGPDFGKQPAAILMFLVVILSPLIETLMMAAFILLLLRLVAPATAVVASAVAWGAFHSSFAPAWGLVIWWPFLIFSIAFVTWRERGFWVAVGLVALTHGLQNLLPAALALTGH
;
A
#
# COMPACT_ATOMS: atom_id res chain seq x y z
N MET A 1 -25.10 5.82 -23.79
CA MET A 1 -24.65 6.75 -22.73
C MET A 1 -23.17 6.54 -22.55
N ASN A 2 -22.35 7.48 -23.05
CA ASN A 2 -20.92 7.48 -22.76
C ASN A 2 -20.77 8.04 -21.34
N VAL A 3 -20.63 7.15 -20.36
CA VAL A 3 -20.22 7.57 -19.02
C VAL A 3 -18.74 7.92 -19.16
N GLU A 4 -18.43 9.21 -19.17
CA GLU A 4 -17.04 9.65 -19.04
C GLU A 4 -16.44 8.98 -17.79
N PRO A 5 -15.24 8.39 -17.87
CA PRO A 5 -14.61 7.80 -16.70
C PRO A 5 -14.49 8.88 -15.62
N PRO A 6 -14.76 8.58 -14.33
CA PRO A 6 -14.63 9.58 -13.28
C PRO A 6 -13.18 10.07 -13.22
N ALA A 7 -12.96 11.26 -13.76
CA ALA A 7 -11.67 11.95 -13.78
C ALA A 7 -11.48 12.62 -12.43
N ASP A 8 -10.59 12.09 -11.58
CA ASP A 8 -10.14 12.89 -10.42
C ASP A 8 -8.67 12.67 -10.06
N LEU A 9 -8.09 11.48 -10.23
CA LEU A 9 -6.67 11.26 -9.94
C LEU A 9 -5.76 11.61 -11.13
N GLN A 10 -6.33 11.85 -12.32
CA GLN A 10 -5.58 12.33 -13.49
C GLN A 10 -5.00 13.73 -13.29
N ARG A 11 -5.62 14.56 -12.43
CA ARG A 11 -5.04 15.81 -11.96
C ARG A 11 -4.60 15.62 -10.51
N ARG A 12 -3.30 15.43 -10.32
CA ARG A 12 -2.68 15.31 -8.99
C ARG A 12 -3.24 16.39 -8.05
N PRO A 13 -3.96 16.02 -6.97
CA PRO A 13 -4.45 16.99 -6.00
C PRO A 13 -3.31 17.80 -5.40
N SER A 14 -3.52 19.09 -5.15
CA SER A 14 -2.47 20.00 -4.65
C SER A 14 -1.82 19.54 -3.34
N TRP A 15 -2.59 18.90 -2.47
CA TRP A 15 -2.10 18.35 -1.20
C TRP A 15 -1.35 17.01 -1.35
N LEU A 16 -1.45 16.35 -2.51
CA LEU A 16 -0.58 15.23 -2.90
C LEU A 16 0.62 15.69 -3.76
N ALA A 17 0.84 16.99 -3.92
CA ALA A 17 1.91 17.51 -4.77
C ALA A 17 3.33 17.16 -4.31
N VAL A 18 3.48 16.72 -3.04
CA VAL A 18 4.73 16.17 -2.52
C VAL A 18 5.11 14.82 -3.17
N LEU A 19 4.12 14.08 -3.67
CA LEU A 19 4.35 12.82 -4.38
C LEU A 19 4.67 13.08 -5.85
N PRO A 20 5.58 12.30 -6.46
CA PRO A 20 5.98 12.53 -7.85
C PRO A 20 4.83 12.29 -8.82
N ASP A 21 4.76 13.12 -9.87
CA ASP A 21 3.74 13.04 -10.92
C ASP A 21 3.61 11.65 -11.56
N LEU A 22 4.70 10.87 -11.55
CA LEU A 22 4.71 9.51 -12.07
C LEU A 22 3.63 8.62 -11.43
N LEU A 23 3.33 8.81 -10.13
CA LEU A 23 2.32 8.00 -9.44
C LEU A 23 0.90 8.23 -9.97
N PHE A 24 0.68 9.29 -10.75
CA PHE A 24 -0.64 9.65 -11.26
C PHE A 24 -0.79 9.36 -12.76
N ARG A 25 0.18 8.64 -13.36
CA ARG A 25 0.19 8.30 -14.79
C ARG A 25 0.42 6.81 -15.00
N PRO A 26 -0.47 6.08 -15.69
CA PRO A 26 -0.33 4.65 -15.94
C PRO A 26 0.60 4.40 -17.14
N GLU A 27 1.87 4.75 -16.97
CA GLU A 27 2.92 4.64 -17.97
C GLU A 27 4.17 3.96 -17.40
N ARG A 28 4.92 3.27 -18.25
CA ARG A 28 6.23 2.66 -17.92
C ARG A 28 6.17 1.80 -16.64
N PRO A 29 5.48 0.64 -16.66
CA PRO A 29 5.12 -0.13 -15.46
C PRO A 29 6.32 -0.46 -14.56
N VAL A 30 7.45 -0.86 -15.14
CA VAL A 30 8.67 -1.19 -14.38
C VAL A 30 9.19 0.02 -13.59
N ARG A 31 9.24 1.20 -14.23
CA ARG A 31 9.65 2.44 -13.56
C ARG A 31 8.63 2.84 -12.50
N TYR A 32 7.35 2.68 -12.78
CA TYR A 32 6.28 2.94 -11.84
C TYR A 32 6.46 2.08 -10.57
N ILE A 33 6.59 0.77 -10.73
CA ILE A 33 6.79 -0.19 -9.62
C ILE A 33 8.02 0.21 -8.80
N ALA A 34 9.15 0.50 -9.43
CA ALA A 34 10.38 0.89 -8.73
C ALA A 34 10.18 2.17 -7.88
N VAL A 35 9.50 3.18 -8.43
CA VAL A 35 9.23 4.44 -7.71
C VAL A 35 8.19 4.24 -6.61
N ALA A 36 7.11 3.51 -6.89
CA ALA A 36 6.07 3.21 -5.90
C ALA A 36 6.65 2.41 -4.73
N TRP A 37 7.46 1.39 -5.00
CA TRP A 37 8.19 0.61 -4.00
C TRP A 37 9.15 1.48 -3.19
N ALA A 38 9.98 2.31 -3.84
CA ALA A 38 10.91 3.17 -3.13
C ALA A 38 10.19 4.15 -2.19
N LEU A 39 9.07 4.74 -2.63
CA LEU A 39 8.28 5.67 -1.82
C LEU A 39 7.53 4.97 -0.69
N SER A 40 6.93 3.81 -0.95
CA SER A 40 6.26 3.02 0.09
C SER A 40 7.28 2.58 1.15
N PHE A 41 8.45 2.11 0.70
CA PHE A 41 9.47 1.57 1.58
C PHE A 41 10.12 2.67 2.41
N ALA A 42 10.62 3.73 1.77
CA ALA A 42 11.25 4.85 2.45
C ALA A 42 10.30 5.51 3.47
N GLY A 43 9.04 5.75 3.10
CA GLY A 43 8.07 6.33 4.03
C GLY A 43 7.73 5.39 5.19
N SER A 44 7.59 4.08 4.94
CA SER A 44 7.39 3.12 6.03
C SER A 44 8.60 3.03 6.97
N MET A 45 9.83 3.11 6.46
CA MET A 45 11.04 3.11 7.28
C MET A 45 11.14 4.39 8.11
N LEU A 46 10.83 5.54 7.53
CA LEU A 46 10.78 6.82 8.25
C LEU A 46 9.74 6.78 9.37
N LEU A 47 8.51 6.32 9.09
CA LEU A 47 7.47 6.20 10.09
C LEU A 47 7.83 5.18 11.17
N SER A 48 8.41 4.04 10.79
CA SER A 48 8.88 3.02 11.75
C SER A 48 9.94 3.60 12.70
N PHE A 49 10.92 4.33 12.15
CA PHE A 49 11.91 5.04 12.95
C PHE A 49 11.28 6.06 13.90
N LEU A 50 10.34 6.87 13.43
CA LEU A 50 9.66 7.87 14.27
C LEU A 50 8.81 7.23 15.36
N VAL A 51 8.06 6.17 15.04
CA VAL A 51 7.25 5.42 16.02
C VAL A 51 8.15 4.84 17.10
N HIS A 52 9.26 4.21 16.71
CA HIS A 52 10.23 3.66 17.67
C HIS A 52 10.91 4.74 18.53
N ALA A 53 11.23 5.90 17.94
CA ALA A 53 11.85 7.01 18.68
C ALA A 53 10.92 7.64 19.72
N VAL A 54 9.61 7.67 19.46
CA VAL A 54 8.61 8.28 20.35
C VAL A 54 8.06 7.27 21.37
N SER A 55 7.86 6.03 20.95
CA SER A 55 7.25 4.98 21.77
C SER A 55 7.90 3.63 21.47
N PRO A 56 9.12 3.37 22.00
CA PRO A 56 9.89 2.17 21.69
C PRO A 56 9.17 0.87 22.10
N ASP A 57 8.32 0.96 23.14
CA ASP A 57 7.54 -0.18 23.66
C ASP A 57 6.21 -0.40 22.90
N LEU A 58 5.92 0.40 21.87
CA LEU A 58 4.69 0.23 21.10
C LEU A 58 4.75 -1.09 20.33
N ALA A 59 3.81 -1.99 20.61
CA ALA A 59 3.79 -3.32 20.03
C ALA A 59 3.77 -3.27 18.48
N GLY A 60 4.77 -3.92 17.88
CA GLY A 60 4.83 -4.22 16.46
C GLY A 60 4.11 -5.54 16.12
N PRO A 61 4.06 -5.92 14.83
CA PRO A 61 3.45 -7.18 14.42
C PRO A 61 4.24 -8.38 14.94
N ASP A 62 3.54 -9.37 15.49
CA ASP A 62 4.08 -10.70 15.80
C ASP A 62 3.62 -11.70 14.74
N PHE A 63 4.57 -12.22 13.96
CA PHE A 63 4.30 -13.21 12.92
C PHE A 63 4.32 -14.67 13.43
N GLY A 64 4.57 -14.85 14.73
CA GLY A 64 4.72 -16.14 15.37
C GLY A 64 5.91 -16.94 14.85
N LYS A 65 6.02 -18.19 15.33
CA LYS A 65 7.06 -19.13 14.87
C LYS A 65 6.56 -19.90 13.66
N GLN A 66 6.94 -19.44 12.47
CA GLN A 66 6.67 -20.12 11.21
C GLN A 66 7.98 -20.61 10.56
N PRO A 67 7.97 -21.74 9.83
CA PRO A 67 9.10 -22.10 8.97
C PRO A 67 9.41 -20.98 7.99
N ALA A 68 10.70 -20.71 7.75
CA ALA A 68 11.14 -19.55 6.97
C ALA A 68 10.47 -19.44 5.59
N ALA A 69 10.40 -20.55 4.85
CA ALA A 69 9.76 -20.61 3.54
C ALA A 69 8.25 -20.28 3.61
N ILE A 70 7.58 -20.72 4.67
CA ILE A 70 6.15 -20.45 4.90
C ILE A 70 5.96 -18.96 5.22
N LEU A 71 6.76 -18.40 6.12
CA LEU A 71 6.68 -16.97 6.44
C LEU A 71 6.88 -16.09 5.19
N MET A 72 7.91 -16.40 4.40
CA MET A 72 8.18 -15.67 3.16
C MET A 72 7.03 -15.78 2.17
N PHE A 73 6.49 -16.98 1.95
CA PHE A 73 5.35 -17.17 1.07
C PHE A 73 4.13 -16.38 1.55
N LEU A 74 3.82 -16.47 2.84
CA LEU A 74 2.68 -15.77 3.42
C LEU A 74 2.84 -14.25 3.31
N VAL A 75 3.96 -13.69 3.74
CA VAL A 75 4.14 -12.23 3.89
C VAL A 75 4.50 -11.52 2.58
N VAL A 76 5.20 -12.20 1.65
CA VAL A 76 5.70 -11.60 0.41
C VAL A 76 4.79 -11.89 -0.79
N ILE A 77 4.01 -12.99 -0.76
CA ILE A 77 3.20 -13.42 -1.90
C ILE A 77 1.71 -13.44 -1.54
N LEU A 78 1.31 -14.26 -0.56
CA LEU A 78 -0.11 -14.52 -0.31
C LEU A 78 -0.83 -13.31 0.30
N SER A 79 -0.29 -12.72 1.37
CA SER A 79 -0.87 -11.53 2.03
C SER A 79 -0.96 -10.36 1.05
N PRO A 80 0.12 -9.98 0.33
CA PRO A 80 0.05 -8.91 -0.65
C PRO A 80 -1.02 -9.12 -1.71
N LEU A 81 -1.22 -10.35 -2.19
CA LEU A 81 -2.27 -10.67 -3.15
C LEU A 81 -3.67 -10.51 -2.55
N ILE A 82 -3.93 -11.12 -1.40
CA ILE A 82 -5.24 -11.08 -0.73
C ILE A 82 -5.58 -9.65 -0.31
N GLU A 83 -4.66 -8.95 0.35
CA GLU A 83 -4.84 -7.57 0.79
C GLU A 83 -5.05 -6.63 -0.40
N THR A 84 -4.34 -6.82 -1.51
CA THR A 84 -4.56 -6.02 -2.73
C THR A 84 -5.96 -6.24 -3.29
N LEU A 85 -6.47 -7.48 -3.30
CA LEU A 85 -7.84 -7.77 -3.75
C LEU A 85 -8.88 -7.14 -2.84
N MET A 86 -8.69 -7.26 -1.52
CA MET A 86 -9.56 -6.63 -0.52
C MET A 86 -9.54 -5.10 -0.64
N MET A 87 -8.34 -4.52 -0.80
CA MET A 87 -8.16 -3.07 -0.98
C MET A 87 -8.83 -2.61 -2.28
N ALA A 88 -8.64 -3.34 -3.37
CA ALA A 88 -9.28 -3.06 -4.65
C ALA A 88 -10.82 -3.06 -4.52
N ALA A 89 -11.39 -4.08 -3.88
CA ALA A 89 -12.83 -4.16 -3.64
C ALA A 89 -13.33 -2.99 -2.77
N PHE A 90 -12.58 -2.66 -1.71
CA PHE A 90 -12.92 -1.55 -0.82
C PHE A 90 -12.85 -0.19 -1.52
N ILE A 91 -11.78 0.08 -2.28
CA ILE A 91 -11.65 1.30 -3.09
C ILE A 91 -12.78 1.37 -4.12
N LEU A 92 -13.11 0.29 -4.81
CA LEU A 92 -14.21 0.28 -5.78
C LEU A 92 -15.57 0.61 -5.14
N LEU A 93 -15.79 0.21 -3.89
CA LEU A 93 -16.97 0.62 -3.13
C LEU A 93 -16.91 2.12 -2.78
N LEU A 94 -15.79 2.61 -2.27
CA LEU A 94 -15.60 4.03 -1.94
C LEU A 94 -15.77 4.93 -3.15
N LEU A 95 -15.30 4.52 -4.32
CA LEU A 95 -15.43 5.25 -5.59
C LEU A 95 -16.88 5.41 -6.06
N ARG A 96 -17.84 4.66 -5.49
CA ARG A 96 -19.28 4.88 -5.72
C ARG A 96 -19.87 5.98 -4.84
N LEU A 97 -19.15 6.41 -3.81
CA LEU A 97 -19.64 7.29 -2.75
C LEU A 97 -18.89 8.63 -2.71
N VAL A 98 -17.60 8.61 -3.02
CA VAL A 98 -16.72 9.79 -2.90
C VAL A 98 -15.78 9.91 -4.10
N ALA A 99 -15.16 11.08 -4.23
CA ALA A 99 -14.17 11.36 -5.25
C ALA A 99 -12.92 10.46 -5.08
N PRO A 100 -12.28 9.97 -6.16
CA PRO A 100 -11.14 9.05 -6.06
C PRO A 100 -9.98 9.50 -5.17
N ALA A 101 -9.65 10.80 -5.08
CA ALA A 101 -8.64 11.28 -4.14
C ALA A 101 -9.04 11.04 -2.68
N THR A 102 -10.31 11.26 -2.34
CA THR A 102 -10.89 10.96 -1.02
C THR A 102 -10.93 9.44 -0.78
N ALA A 103 -11.31 8.65 -1.78
CA ALA A 103 -11.34 7.19 -1.69
C ALA A 103 -9.95 6.61 -1.36
N VAL A 104 -8.90 7.15 -1.97
CA VAL A 104 -7.51 6.75 -1.73
C VAL A 104 -7.08 7.01 -0.28
N VAL A 105 -7.36 8.21 0.26
CA VAL A 105 -7.01 8.54 1.65
C VAL A 105 -7.85 7.75 2.63
N ALA A 106 -9.16 7.64 2.39
CA ALA A 106 -10.06 6.86 3.23
C ALA A 106 -9.63 5.38 3.27
N SER A 107 -9.21 4.81 2.13
CA SER A 107 -8.63 3.48 2.06
C SER A 107 -7.38 3.37 2.93
N ALA A 108 -6.40 4.26 2.75
CA ALA A 108 -5.16 4.26 3.52
C ALA A 108 -5.39 4.33 5.03
N VAL A 109 -6.26 5.24 5.48
CA VAL A 109 -6.62 5.40 6.89
C VAL A 109 -7.33 4.16 7.43
N ALA A 110 -8.28 3.59 6.67
CA ALA A 110 -9.00 2.38 7.09
C ALA A 110 -8.05 1.19 7.25
N TRP A 111 -7.11 1.01 6.32
CA TRP A 111 -6.09 -0.04 6.43
C TRP A 111 -5.14 0.17 7.59
N GLY A 112 -4.71 1.42 7.85
CA GLY A 112 -3.96 1.77 9.05
C GLY A 112 -4.71 1.41 10.33
N ALA A 113 -5.98 1.83 10.43
CA ALA A 113 -6.82 1.53 11.58
C ALA A 113 -7.05 0.02 11.78
N PHE A 114 -7.28 -0.72 10.69
CA PHE A 114 -7.43 -2.17 10.73
C PHE A 114 -6.16 -2.83 11.28
N HIS A 115 -4.98 -2.45 10.80
CA HIS A 115 -3.71 -3.00 11.30
C HIS A 115 -3.40 -2.58 12.75
N SER A 116 -3.75 -1.36 13.14
CA SER A 116 -3.65 -0.91 14.53
C SER A 116 -4.47 -1.76 15.50
N SER A 117 -5.55 -2.41 15.04
CA SER A 117 -6.34 -3.32 15.87
C SER A 117 -5.62 -4.64 16.21
N PHE A 118 -4.58 -5.00 15.45
CA PHE A 118 -3.70 -6.13 15.74
C PHE A 118 -2.43 -5.71 16.47
N ALA A 119 -1.81 -4.61 16.03
CA ALA A 119 -0.60 -4.05 16.63
C ALA A 119 -0.55 -2.53 16.38
N PRO A 120 -0.59 -1.67 17.41
CA PRO A 120 -0.70 -0.23 17.22
C PRO A 120 0.43 0.38 16.37
N ALA A 121 1.69 -0.04 16.57
CA ALA A 121 2.81 0.45 15.76
C ALA A 121 2.67 0.06 14.29
N TRP A 122 2.08 -1.12 14.04
CA TRP A 122 1.91 -1.66 12.71
C TRP A 122 1.01 -0.76 11.85
N GLY A 123 -0.15 -0.36 12.38
CA GLY A 123 -1.07 0.52 11.66
C GLY A 123 -0.52 1.93 11.43
N LEU A 124 0.24 2.49 12.38
CA LEU A 124 0.91 3.79 12.25
C LEU A 124 1.98 3.81 11.15
N VAL A 125 2.52 2.65 10.79
CA VAL A 125 3.49 2.51 9.70
C VAL A 125 2.81 2.12 8.39
N ILE A 126 1.83 1.20 8.43
CA ILE A 126 1.22 0.58 7.25
C ILE A 126 0.23 1.47 6.50
N TRP A 127 -0.38 2.47 7.13
CA TRP A 127 -1.27 3.38 6.39
C TRP A 127 -0.55 4.05 5.19
N TRP A 128 0.75 4.31 5.32
CA TRP A 128 1.55 4.94 4.27
C TRP A 128 1.73 4.07 3.00
N PRO A 129 2.24 2.82 3.07
CA PRO A 129 2.29 1.96 1.90
C PRO A 129 0.89 1.77 1.28
N PHE A 130 -0.18 1.63 2.09
CA PHE A 130 -1.54 1.55 1.55
C PHE A 130 -2.02 2.82 0.85
N LEU A 131 -1.52 4.00 1.22
CA LEU A 131 -1.76 5.22 0.45
C LEU A 131 -1.15 5.10 -0.96
N ILE A 132 0.12 4.68 -1.06
CA ILE A 132 0.80 4.50 -2.35
C ILE A 132 0.13 3.41 -3.19
N PHE A 133 -0.26 2.30 -2.56
CA PHE A 133 -0.96 1.19 -3.22
C PHE A 133 -2.35 1.60 -3.72
N SER A 134 -3.08 2.39 -2.93
CA SER A 134 -4.40 2.91 -3.30
C SER A 134 -4.30 3.86 -4.50
N ILE A 135 -3.30 4.75 -4.53
CA ILE A 135 -2.99 5.59 -5.70
C ILE A 135 -2.70 4.71 -6.91
N ALA A 136 -1.78 3.75 -6.77
CA ALA A 136 -1.40 2.86 -7.86
C ALA A 136 -2.57 2.06 -8.43
N PHE A 137 -3.45 1.54 -7.56
CA PHE A 137 -4.65 0.84 -8.00
C PHE A 137 -5.56 1.76 -8.83
N VAL A 138 -5.85 2.96 -8.32
CA VAL A 138 -6.74 3.90 -9.01
C VAL A 138 -6.14 4.43 -10.31
N THR A 139 -4.83 4.65 -10.37
CA THR A 139 -4.14 5.09 -11.58
C THR A 139 -4.10 3.99 -12.65
N TRP A 140 -3.77 2.76 -12.27
CA TRP A 140 -3.59 1.68 -13.24
C TRP A 140 -4.87 0.95 -13.63
N ARG A 141 -5.98 1.10 -12.88
CA ARG A 141 -7.25 0.44 -13.24
C ARG A 141 -7.81 0.90 -14.58
N GLU A 142 -7.43 2.08 -15.05
CA GLU A 142 -7.76 2.57 -16.41
C GLU A 142 -7.18 1.68 -17.51
N ARG A 143 -6.05 1.01 -17.24
CA ARG A 143 -5.43 0.01 -18.14
C ARG A 143 -6.02 -1.39 -17.98
N GLY A 144 -6.87 -1.59 -16.98
CA GLY A 144 -7.50 -2.87 -16.66
C GLY A 144 -7.39 -3.21 -15.17
N PHE A 145 -8.45 -3.81 -14.62
CA PHE A 145 -8.51 -4.20 -13.21
C PHE A 145 -7.35 -5.11 -12.80
N TRP A 146 -7.12 -6.19 -13.56
CA TRP A 146 -6.05 -7.15 -13.26
C TRP A 146 -4.65 -6.60 -13.46
N VAL A 147 -4.48 -5.61 -14.35
CA VAL A 147 -3.20 -4.89 -14.50
C VAL A 147 -2.90 -4.11 -13.21
N ALA A 148 -3.89 -3.39 -12.68
CA ALA A 148 -3.75 -2.65 -11.44
C ALA A 148 -3.47 -3.56 -10.24
N VAL A 149 -4.23 -4.65 -10.10
CA VAL A 149 -4.03 -5.64 -9.03
C VAL A 149 -2.63 -6.25 -9.10
N GLY A 150 -2.19 -6.70 -10.28
CA GLY A 150 -0.86 -7.30 -10.43
C GLY A 150 0.27 -6.33 -10.10
N LEU A 151 0.15 -5.07 -10.55
CA LEU A 151 1.15 -4.04 -10.28
C LEU A 151 1.23 -3.69 -8.78
N VAL A 152 0.08 -3.54 -8.13
CA VAL A 152 0.04 -3.25 -6.69
C VAL A 152 0.54 -4.44 -5.89
N ALA A 153 0.06 -5.66 -6.17
CA ALA A 153 0.50 -6.86 -5.46
C ALA A 153 2.01 -7.09 -5.59
N LEU A 154 2.60 -6.82 -6.76
CA LEU A 154 4.04 -6.89 -6.95
C LEU A 154 4.78 -5.82 -6.14
N THR A 155 4.32 -4.57 -6.19
CA THR A 155 4.91 -3.47 -5.40
C THR A 155 4.83 -3.76 -3.89
N HIS A 156 3.70 -4.32 -3.45
CA HIS A 156 3.45 -4.71 -2.07
C HIS A 156 4.30 -5.92 -1.65
N GLY A 157 4.47 -6.92 -2.51
CA GLY A 157 5.42 -8.02 -2.25
C GLY A 157 6.85 -7.49 -2.07
N LEU A 158 7.30 -6.58 -2.94
CA LEU A 158 8.62 -5.95 -2.83
C LEU A 158 8.77 -5.11 -1.54
N GLN A 159 7.70 -4.42 -1.12
CA GLN A 159 7.64 -3.69 0.15
C GLN A 159 7.88 -4.62 1.35
N ASN A 160 7.27 -5.81 1.32
CA ASN A 160 7.32 -6.76 2.42
C ASN A 160 8.55 -7.68 2.40
N LEU A 161 9.27 -7.75 1.28
CA LEU A 161 10.41 -8.65 1.11
C LEU A 161 11.50 -8.44 2.16
N LEU A 162 11.96 -7.19 2.34
CA LEU A 162 13.03 -6.90 3.28
C LEU A 162 12.59 -7.05 4.75
N PRO A 163 11.43 -6.53 5.20
CA PRO A 163 10.92 -6.80 6.54
C PRO A 163 10.76 -8.29 6.84
N ALA A 164 10.23 -9.08 5.89
CA ALA A 164 10.11 -10.52 6.05
C ALA A 164 11.47 -11.21 6.16
N ALA A 165 12.44 -10.84 5.31
CA ALA A 165 13.79 -11.37 5.38
C ALA A 165 14.49 -11.04 6.71
N LEU A 166 14.31 -9.81 7.23
CA LEU A 166 14.86 -9.41 8.53
C LEU A 166 14.22 -10.21 9.67
N ALA A 167 12.91 -10.45 9.63
CA ALA A 167 12.21 -11.28 10.60
C ALA A 167 12.70 -12.74 10.65
N LEU A 168 13.35 -13.23 9.59
CA LEU A 168 14.01 -14.55 9.58
C LEU A 168 15.40 -14.55 10.22
N THR A 169 16.06 -13.38 10.27
CA THR A 169 17.43 -13.24 10.78
C THR A 169 17.51 -12.85 12.26
N GLY A 170 16.40 -12.39 12.85
CA GLY A 170 16.29 -12.11 14.29
C GLY A 170 15.80 -13.34 15.06
N HIS A 171 16.22 -13.64 16.30
CA HIS A 171 16.17 -12.75 17.45
C HIS A 171 14.80 -12.08 17.64
#